data_AF-A0A1A2D731-F1
#
_entry.id   AF-A0A1A2D731-F1
#
_cell.length_a   1.000
_cell.length_b   1.000
_cell.length_c   1.000
_cell.angle_alpha   90.00
_cell.angle_beta   90.00
_cell.angle_gamma   90.00
#
_symmetry.space_group_name_H-M   'P 1'
#
loop_
_entity.id
_entity.type
_entity.pdbx_description
1 polymer ?
#
loop_
_entity_poly.entity_id
_entity_poly.type
_entity_poly.pdbx_seq_one_letter_code
_entity_poly.pdbx_strand_id
1 'polypeptide(L)'
;MAKQSDEDAGTSGWSPGRHHWWTTTAIAIIGAVVGGTSLIMNFFYHPSPPPTTIDSAHSEFMKLSYSDRIDRCVPYIYEHAAAWRDKWRAALDDSGGSRQKPPVPFAALDDANATGQAIVNTYLTVVDYAEKSAPTDEGENLLSCVYAPVLKMDPAHTYPDVESLVGSGNEAPKADNVVVHESPIYDQGEFAGVTAEGRPNKIVEVLIRPGPSETHRQLGFAMVGGHDEGVRMWALTASIDAGDPRWMNDVENYRGF
;
A
#
# COMPACT_ATOMS: atom_id res chain seq x y z
N MET A 1 43.27 41.49 -84.88
CA MET A 1 44.23 41.81 -83.79
C MET A 1 43.66 43.02 -83.06
N ALA A 2 42.99 42.80 -81.92
CA ALA A 2 43.50 42.99 -80.53
C ALA A 2 43.74 44.48 -80.19
N LYS A 3 43.29 45.06 -79.07
CA LYS A 3 42.88 44.51 -77.77
C LYS A 3 42.00 45.56 -77.04
N GLN A 4 40.94 45.10 -76.40
CA GLN A 4 40.15 45.85 -75.42
C GLN A 4 40.94 45.89 -74.10
N SER A 5 40.98 47.04 -73.41
CA SER A 5 41.66 47.18 -72.12
C SER A 5 40.70 46.92 -70.97
N ASP A 6 41.01 45.87 -70.22
CA ASP A 6 40.42 45.41 -68.97
C ASP A 6 40.33 46.55 -67.93
N GLU A 7 39.15 46.84 -67.40
CA GLU A 7 38.55 46.28 -66.17
C GLU A 7 38.79 47.17 -64.95
N ASP A 8 37.68 47.77 -64.50
CA ASP A 8 37.47 48.26 -63.16
C ASP A 8 37.73 47.13 -62.15
N ALA A 9 38.86 47.20 -61.44
CA ALA A 9 39.11 46.37 -60.27
C ALA A 9 38.27 46.87 -59.09
N GLY A 10 37.00 46.47 -59.09
CA GLY A 10 36.14 46.50 -57.92
C GLY A 10 36.77 45.69 -56.79
N THR A 11 37.03 46.34 -55.68
CA THR A 11 37.36 45.71 -54.40
C THR A 11 36.19 44.83 -53.94
N SER A 12 36.18 43.56 -54.30
CA SER A 12 35.31 42.56 -53.67
C SER A 12 36.06 41.95 -52.48
N GLY A 13 35.61 42.32 -51.29
CA GLY A 13 36.17 41.86 -50.03
C GLY A 13 35.91 40.38 -49.84
N TRP A 14 36.93 39.55 -50.07
CA TRP A 14 36.94 38.16 -49.64
C TRP A 14 38.27 37.89 -48.93
N SER A 15 38.24 37.99 -47.59
CA SER A 15 39.33 37.49 -46.75
C SER A 15 38.92 36.14 -46.14
N PRO A 16 39.50 35.02 -46.59
CA PRO A 16 39.20 33.69 -46.07
C PRO A 16 39.36 33.58 -44.54
N GLY A 17 40.23 34.41 -43.96
CA GLY A 17 40.45 34.48 -42.51
C GLY A 17 39.27 35.03 -41.70
N ARG A 18 38.45 35.96 -42.24
CA ARG A 18 37.28 36.48 -41.50
C ARG A 18 36.16 35.47 -41.43
N HIS A 19 35.86 34.77 -42.53
CA HIS A 19 34.82 33.73 -42.52
C HIS A 19 35.19 32.54 -41.63
N HIS A 20 36.47 32.13 -41.64
CA HIS A 20 36.96 31.06 -40.77
C HIS A 20 36.94 31.45 -39.28
N TRP A 21 37.29 32.69 -38.95
CA TRP A 21 37.23 33.20 -37.58
C TRP A 21 35.79 33.32 -37.06
N TRP A 22 34.86 33.80 -37.89
CA TRP A 22 33.44 33.88 -37.53
C TRP A 22 32.81 32.50 -37.29
N THR A 23 33.13 31.51 -38.13
CA THR A 23 32.59 30.15 -37.97
C THR A 23 33.13 29.45 -36.73
N THR A 24 34.44 29.54 -36.47
CA THR A 24 35.04 28.95 -35.25
C THR A 24 34.54 29.61 -33.97
N THR A 25 34.37 30.94 -33.98
CA THR A 25 33.83 31.69 -32.84
C THR A 25 32.37 31.34 -32.59
N ALA A 26 31.55 31.22 -33.64
CA ALA A 26 30.15 30.83 -33.50
C ALA A 26 29.99 29.41 -32.92
N ILE A 27 30.80 28.45 -33.38
CA ILE A 27 30.81 27.07 -32.86
C ILE A 27 31.21 27.06 -31.38
N ALA A 28 32.24 27.84 -31.00
CA ALA A 28 32.69 27.93 -29.61
C ALA A 28 31.61 28.53 -28.70
N ILE A 29 30.91 29.58 -29.15
CA ILE A 29 29.81 30.20 -28.39
C ILE A 29 28.64 29.23 -28.26
N ILE A 30 28.24 28.56 -29.34
CA ILE A 30 27.15 27.56 -29.29
C ILE A 30 27.53 26.42 -28.34
N GLY A 31 28.77 25.92 -28.41
CA GLY A 31 29.27 24.90 -27.50
C GLY A 31 29.26 25.35 -26.04
N ALA A 32 29.66 26.60 -25.77
CA ALA A 32 29.62 27.18 -24.43
C ALA A 32 28.20 27.38 -23.91
N VAL A 33 27.27 27.80 -24.77
CA VAL A 33 25.85 27.96 -24.43
C VAL A 33 25.24 26.60 -24.12
N VAL A 34 25.39 25.61 -25.00
CA VAL A 34 24.85 24.25 -24.80
C VAL A 34 25.46 23.61 -23.55
N GLY A 35 26.78 23.69 -23.37
CA GLY A 35 27.46 23.18 -22.18
C GLY A 35 27.00 23.90 -20.90
N GLY A 36 26.83 25.22 -20.96
CA GLY A 36 26.33 26.03 -19.85
C GLY A 36 24.88 25.71 -19.49
N THR A 37 23.99 25.59 -20.47
CA THR A 37 22.58 25.20 -20.24
C THR A 37 22.45 23.78 -19.71
N SER A 38 23.29 22.84 -20.16
CA SER A 38 23.30 21.47 -19.63
C SER A 38 23.79 21.42 -18.18
N LEU A 39 24.79 22.23 -17.81
CA LEU A 39 25.22 22.37 -16.42
C LEU A 39 24.16 23.02 -15.54
N ILE A 40 23.48 24.06 -16.04
CA ILE A 40 22.37 24.72 -15.34
C ILE A 40 21.20 23.74 -15.15
N MET A 41 20.81 22.97 -16.18
CA MET A 41 19.79 21.94 -16.02
C MET A 41 20.22 20.89 -15.00
N ASN A 42 21.48 20.44 -14.99
CA ASN A 42 21.93 19.44 -14.03
C ASN A 42 22.00 19.96 -12.58
N PHE A 43 22.24 21.26 -12.36
CA PHE A 43 22.30 21.86 -11.03
C PHE A 43 20.96 22.38 -10.50
N PHE A 44 20.03 22.77 -11.38
CA PHE A 44 18.77 23.41 -10.99
C PHE A 44 17.54 22.58 -11.32
N TYR A 45 17.67 21.53 -12.15
CA TYR A 45 16.59 20.59 -12.43
C TYR A 45 16.75 19.34 -11.55
N HIS A 46 16.33 19.46 -10.30
CA HIS A 46 16.00 18.31 -9.48
C HIS A 46 14.48 18.12 -9.58
N PRO A 47 13.98 17.26 -10.48
CA PRO A 47 12.57 16.92 -10.46
C PRO A 47 12.24 16.40 -9.07
N SER A 48 11.16 16.89 -8.47
CA SER A 48 10.68 16.33 -7.21
C SER A 48 10.57 14.82 -7.36
N PRO A 49 10.99 14.03 -6.36
CA PRO A 49 10.81 12.59 -6.42
C PRO A 49 9.33 12.31 -6.72
N PRO A 50 9.05 11.28 -7.54
CA PRO A 50 7.68 10.92 -7.84
C PRO A 50 6.92 10.67 -6.53
N PRO A 51 5.61 10.98 -6.49
CA PRO A 51 4.82 10.76 -5.28
C PRO A 51 4.90 9.28 -4.87
N THR A 52 5.06 9.03 -3.58
CA THR A 52 5.09 7.67 -3.03
C THR A 52 3.74 6.98 -3.30
N THR A 53 3.80 5.84 -3.97
CA THR A 53 2.68 4.97 -4.34
C THR A 53 2.75 3.64 -3.59
N ILE A 54 1.74 2.79 -3.74
CA ILE A 54 1.73 1.44 -3.17
C ILE A 54 2.88 0.56 -3.67
N ASP A 55 3.37 0.81 -4.90
CA ASP A 55 4.49 0.10 -5.52
C ASP A 55 5.86 0.69 -5.16
N SER A 56 5.89 1.76 -4.36
CA SER A 56 7.16 2.34 -3.91
C SER A 56 7.85 1.40 -2.94
N ALA A 57 9.19 1.45 -2.89
CA ALA A 57 9.97 0.67 -1.94
C ALA A 57 9.42 0.85 -0.51
N HIS A 58 9.33 -0.24 0.26
CA HIS A 58 8.71 -0.22 1.58
C HIS A 58 9.29 0.87 2.50
N SER A 59 10.62 1.03 2.47
CA SER A 59 11.32 2.07 3.23
C SER A 59 10.90 3.51 2.91
N GLU A 60 10.45 3.80 1.68
CA GLU A 60 9.90 5.09 1.30
C GLU A 60 8.42 5.20 1.68
N PHE A 61 7.64 4.13 1.47
CA PHE A 61 6.23 4.06 1.85
C PHE A 61 6.02 4.26 3.35
N MET A 62 6.88 3.67 4.18
CA MET A 62 6.81 3.79 5.64
C MET A 62 7.14 5.18 6.18
N LYS A 63 7.67 6.10 5.36
CA LYS A 63 7.84 7.51 5.76
C LYS A 63 6.51 8.27 5.76
N LEU A 64 5.50 7.77 5.06
CA LEU A 64 4.16 8.35 5.04
C LEU A 64 3.48 8.24 6.41
N SER A 65 2.62 9.21 6.72
CA SER A 65 1.70 9.09 7.85
C SER A 65 0.74 7.91 7.61
N TYR A 66 0.15 7.35 8.66
CA TYR A 66 -0.75 6.22 8.46
C TYR A 66 -1.97 6.60 7.61
N SER A 67 -2.52 7.81 7.76
CA SER A 67 -3.60 8.31 6.89
C SER A 67 -3.18 8.41 5.43
N ASP A 68 -1.98 8.94 5.14
CA ASP A 68 -1.45 8.96 3.77
C ASP A 68 -1.28 7.55 3.19
N ARG A 69 -0.88 6.56 4.01
CA ARG A 69 -0.80 5.16 3.58
C ARG A 69 -2.19 4.61 3.21
N ILE A 70 -3.21 4.92 4.01
CA ILE A 70 -4.60 4.54 3.72
C ILE A 70 -5.07 5.17 2.40
N ASP A 71 -4.73 6.43 2.11
CA ASP A 71 -5.03 7.08 0.82
C ASP A 71 -4.38 6.40 -0.39
N ARG A 72 -3.31 5.64 -0.19
CA ARG A 72 -2.67 4.83 -1.27
C ARG A 72 -3.23 3.42 -1.33
N CYS A 73 -3.45 2.80 -0.18
CA CYS A 73 -3.89 1.42 -0.08
C CYS A 73 -5.36 1.22 -0.45
N VAL A 74 -6.27 2.05 0.05
CA VAL A 74 -7.72 1.79 -0.10
C VAL A 74 -8.18 1.81 -1.56
N PRO A 75 -7.81 2.80 -2.40
CA PRO A 75 -8.18 2.76 -3.81
C PRO A 75 -7.64 1.53 -4.53
N TYR A 76 -6.40 1.14 -4.21
CA TYR A 76 -5.76 -0.03 -4.78
C TYR A 76 -6.45 -1.34 -4.38
N ILE A 77 -6.76 -1.52 -3.09
CA ILE A 77 -7.52 -2.66 -2.59
C ILE A 77 -8.90 -2.68 -3.23
N TYR A 78 -9.58 -1.54 -3.33
CA TYR A 78 -10.92 -1.44 -3.91
C TYR A 78 -10.96 -1.94 -5.36
N GLU A 79 -9.98 -1.55 -6.17
CA GLU A 79 -9.87 -1.97 -7.57
C GLU A 79 -9.70 -3.49 -7.72
N HIS A 80 -9.00 -4.14 -6.79
CA HIS A 80 -8.59 -5.54 -6.93
C HIS A 80 -9.35 -6.53 -6.03
N ALA A 81 -10.09 -6.05 -5.02
CA ALA A 81 -10.69 -6.87 -3.96
C ALA A 81 -11.58 -8.01 -4.50
N ALA A 82 -12.34 -7.75 -5.57
CA ALA A 82 -13.20 -8.77 -6.18
C ALA A 82 -12.37 -9.94 -6.76
N ALA A 83 -11.29 -9.64 -7.48
CA ALA A 83 -10.43 -10.65 -8.08
C ALA A 83 -9.67 -11.45 -7.00
N TRP A 84 -9.17 -10.77 -5.97
CA TRP A 84 -8.49 -11.42 -4.84
C TRP A 84 -9.43 -12.33 -4.07
N ARG A 85 -10.67 -11.88 -3.81
CA ARG A 85 -11.71 -12.66 -3.17
C ARG A 85 -11.98 -13.94 -3.92
N ASP A 86 -12.22 -13.84 -5.22
CA ASP A 86 -12.59 -14.98 -6.05
C ASP A 86 -11.43 -16.00 -6.11
N LYS A 87 -10.18 -15.52 -6.18
CA LYS A 87 -8.98 -16.36 -6.12
C LYS A 87 -8.82 -17.05 -4.76
N TRP A 88 -8.95 -16.32 -3.66
CA TRP A 88 -8.86 -16.88 -2.30
C TRP A 88 -9.92 -17.96 -2.06
N ARG A 89 -11.17 -17.69 -2.49
CA ARG A 89 -12.27 -18.64 -2.38
C ARG A 89 -12.04 -19.91 -3.20
N ALA A 90 -11.61 -19.77 -4.45
CA ALA A 90 -11.28 -20.94 -5.27
C ALA A 90 -10.17 -21.79 -4.64
N ALA A 91 -9.10 -21.14 -4.14
CA ALA A 91 -7.99 -21.84 -3.50
C ALA A 91 -8.43 -22.60 -2.23
N LEU A 92 -9.33 -22.02 -1.42
CA LEU A 92 -9.87 -22.66 -0.23
C LEU A 92 -10.75 -23.86 -0.52
N ASP A 93 -11.58 -23.76 -1.55
CA ASP A 93 -12.44 -24.86 -1.98
C ASP A 93 -11.57 -26.02 -2.52
N ASP A 94 -10.55 -25.71 -3.33
CA ASP A 94 -9.60 -26.70 -3.86
C ASP A 94 -8.76 -27.37 -2.76
N SER A 95 -8.35 -26.62 -1.73
CA SER A 95 -7.56 -27.16 -0.61
C SER A 95 -8.41 -27.92 0.42
N GLY A 96 -9.75 -27.90 0.29
CA GLY A 96 -10.68 -28.41 1.30
C GLY A 96 -10.64 -27.64 2.62
N GLY A 97 -10.06 -26.44 2.64
CA GLY A 97 -9.98 -25.56 3.81
C GLY A 97 -11.24 -24.73 4.05
N SER A 98 -12.12 -24.69 3.04
CA SER A 98 -13.40 -23.98 3.07
C SER A 98 -14.39 -24.65 4.02
N ARG A 99 -14.91 -23.87 4.97
CA ARG A 99 -15.95 -24.26 5.94
C ARG A 99 -17.21 -23.43 5.79
N GLN A 100 -17.08 -22.21 5.25
CA GLN A 100 -18.20 -21.32 4.98
C GLN A 100 -18.92 -21.74 3.70
N LYS A 101 -20.25 -21.86 3.75
CA LYS A 101 -21.07 -22.15 2.57
C LYS A 101 -21.45 -20.85 1.85
N PRO A 102 -21.53 -20.84 0.51
CA PRO A 102 -22.07 -19.70 -0.22
C PRO A 102 -23.51 -19.35 0.22
N PRO A 103 -23.89 -18.05 0.26
CA PRO A 103 -23.05 -16.90 -0.03
C PRO A 103 -22.09 -16.56 1.12
N VAL A 104 -20.79 -16.46 0.82
CA VAL A 104 -19.76 -16.05 1.79
C VAL A 104 -19.77 -14.52 1.86
N PRO A 105 -19.96 -13.91 3.05
CA PRO A 105 -20.09 -12.47 3.16
C PRO A 105 -18.73 -11.78 3.06
N PHE A 106 -18.69 -10.61 2.43
CA PHE A 106 -17.53 -9.72 2.35
C PHE A 106 -17.99 -8.29 2.61
N ALA A 107 -17.22 -7.56 3.41
CA ALA A 107 -17.47 -6.16 3.68
C ALA A 107 -16.96 -5.30 2.52
N ALA A 108 -17.75 -4.32 2.09
CA ALA A 108 -17.19 -3.16 1.41
C ALA A 108 -16.19 -2.50 2.36
N LEU A 109 -15.08 -1.96 1.84
CA LEU A 109 -14.02 -1.40 2.69
C LEU A 109 -14.57 -0.31 3.61
N ASP A 110 -15.52 0.47 3.12
CA ASP A 110 -16.04 1.66 3.77
C ASP A 110 -17.33 1.42 4.57
N ASP A 111 -17.81 0.17 4.63
CA ASP A 111 -19.02 -0.21 5.34
C ASP A 111 -18.77 -0.31 6.85
N ALA A 112 -19.09 0.78 7.56
CA ALA A 112 -19.01 0.85 9.01
C ALA A 112 -19.98 -0.09 9.73
N ASN A 113 -21.00 -0.64 9.06
CA ASN A 113 -22.01 -1.52 9.65
C ASN A 113 -21.80 -3.00 9.29
N ALA A 114 -20.66 -3.34 8.67
CA ALA A 114 -20.36 -4.70 8.26
C ALA A 114 -20.39 -5.69 9.43
N THR A 115 -20.84 -6.92 9.14
CA THR A 115 -20.79 -8.02 10.11
C THR A 115 -19.35 -8.44 10.35
N GLY A 116 -19.07 -9.02 11.52
CA GLY A 116 -17.74 -9.49 11.87
C GLY A 116 -17.18 -10.48 10.86
N GLN A 117 -18.01 -11.42 10.40
CA GLN A 117 -17.59 -12.40 9.39
C GLN A 117 -17.22 -11.73 8.05
N ALA A 118 -17.97 -10.70 7.63
CA ALA A 118 -17.70 -9.96 6.41
C ALA A 118 -16.36 -9.19 6.50
N ILE A 119 -16.09 -8.57 7.66
CA ILE A 119 -14.83 -7.87 7.94
C ILE A 119 -13.66 -8.85 7.90
N VAL A 120 -13.78 -9.98 8.61
CA VAL A 120 -12.72 -11.01 8.67
C VAL A 120 -12.42 -11.58 7.29
N ASN A 121 -13.44 -11.87 6.49
CA ASN A 121 -13.24 -12.42 5.14
C ASN A 121 -12.56 -11.40 4.20
N THR A 122 -12.95 -10.12 4.24
CA THR A 122 -12.27 -9.06 3.48
C THR A 122 -10.82 -8.91 3.95
N TYR A 123 -10.58 -8.87 5.26
CA TYR A 123 -9.23 -8.80 5.83
C TYR A 123 -8.35 -9.99 5.39
N LEU A 124 -8.86 -11.22 5.52
CA LEU A 124 -8.14 -12.43 5.10
C LEU A 124 -7.84 -12.44 3.61
N THR A 125 -8.74 -11.93 2.78
CA THR A 125 -8.52 -11.82 1.33
C THR A 125 -7.33 -10.93 1.02
N VAL A 126 -7.25 -9.75 1.64
CA VAL A 126 -6.14 -8.80 1.41
C VAL A 126 -4.84 -9.37 1.95
N VAL A 127 -4.86 -9.93 3.16
CA VAL A 127 -3.68 -10.54 3.77
C VAL A 127 -3.19 -11.75 2.97
N ASP A 128 -4.07 -12.66 2.53
CA ASP A 128 -3.69 -13.81 1.72
C ASP A 128 -3.05 -13.39 0.39
N TYR A 129 -3.59 -12.35 -0.26
CA TYR A 129 -2.97 -11.78 -1.45
C TYR A 129 -1.58 -11.19 -1.15
N ALA A 130 -1.49 -10.32 -0.14
CA ALA A 130 -0.25 -9.63 0.23
C ALA A 130 0.85 -10.63 0.61
N GLU A 131 0.50 -11.71 1.29
CA GLU A 131 1.45 -12.74 1.72
C GLU A 131 1.80 -13.75 0.63
N LYS A 132 1.02 -13.92 -0.45
CA LYS A 132 1.21 -15.07 -1.37
C LYS A 132 1.30 -14.74 -2.83
N SER A 133 0.81 -13.57 -3.21
CA SER A 133 0.60 -13.22 -4.62
C SER A 133 1.17 -11.86 -4.98
N ALA A 134 1.34 -10.96 -4.02
CA ALA A 134 1.95 -9.66 -4.24
C ALA A 134 3.48 -9.80 -4.43
N PRO A 135 4.11 -8.93 -5.24
CA PRO A 135 5.54 -8.65 -5.16
C PRO A 135 5.95 -8.31 -3.72
N THR A 136 7.20 -8.60 -3.33
CA THR A 136 7.67 -8.44 -1.95
C THR A 136 7.40 -7.05 -1.38
N ASP A 137 7.86 -5.99 -2.04
CA ASP A 137 7.65 -4.60 -1.59
C ASP A 137 6.16 -4.20 -1.51
N GLU A 138 5.35 -4.63 -2.48
CA GLU A 138 3.91 -4.32 -2.52
C GLU A 138 3.17 -5.05 -1.39
N GLY A 139 3.51 -6.33 -1.17
CA GLY A 139 2.99 -7.13 -0.08
C GLY A 139 3.24 -6.48 1.28
N GLU A 140 4.46 -5.99 1.51
CA GLU A 140 4.83 -5.30 2.75
C GLU A 140 4.00 -4.03 2.95
N ASN A 141 3.80 -3.24 1.89
CA ASN A 141 3.02 -2.01 1.95
C ASN A 141 1.54 -2.28 2.22
N LEU A 142 0.94 -3.29 1.59
CA LEU A 142 -0.44 -3.70 1.86
C LEU A 142 -0.62 -4.18 3.30
N LEU A 143 0.32 -4.99 3.80
CA LEU A 143 0.31 -5.44 5.20
C LEU A 143 0.42 -4.26 6.17
N SER A 144 1.25 -3.26 5.86
CA SER A 144 1.39 -2.04 6.67
C SER A 144 0.12 -1.17 6.74
N CYS A 145 -0.83 -1.38 5.84
CA CYS A 145 -2.12 -0.70 5.81
C CYS A 145 -3.21 -1.46 6.58
N VAL A 146 -3.31 -2.78 6.39
CA VAL A 146 -4.32 -3.63 7.08
C VAL A 146 -4.01 -3.79 8.57
N TYR A 147 -2.74 -3.68 8.97
CA TYR A 147 -2.33 -3.63 10.37
C TYR A 147 -2.18 -2.18 10.80
N ALA A 148 -3.01 -1.74 11.75
CA ALA A 148 -2.87 -0.40 12.29
C ALA A 148 -1.58 -0.28 13.12
N PRO A 149 -0.93 0.90 13.18
CA PRO A 149 0.27 1.11 13.99
C PRO A 149 0.06 0.84 15.49
N VAL A 150 -1.18 0.92 15.95
CA VAL A 150 -1.56 0.61 17.34
C VAL A 150 -1.68 -0.89 17.63
N LEU A 151 -1.48 -1.75 16.62
CA LEU A 151 -1.52 -3.20 16.77
C LEU A 151 -0.57 -3.62 17.87
N LYS A 152 -1.13 -4.13 18.98
CA LYS A 152 -0.32 -4.54 20.11
C LYS A 152 0.65 -5.62 19.66
N MET A 153 1.92 -5.36 19.95
CA MET A 153 3.02 -6.30 19.80
C MET A 153 2.70 -7.62 20.52
N ASP A 154 3.24 -8.71 20.00
CA ASP A 154 3.23 -9.99 20.71
C ASP A 154 3.89 -9.85 22.11
N PRO A 155 3.85 -10.87 22.98
CA PRO A 155 4.53 -10.81 24.28
C PRO A 155 6.04 -10.50 24.19
N ALA A 156 6.67 -10.72 23.03
CA ALA A 156 8.07 -10.40 22.75
C ALA A 156 8.29 -8.92 22.32
N HIS A 157 7.23 -8.11 22.29
CA HIS A 157 7.27 -6.71 21.85
C HIS A 157 7.74 -6.55 20.40
N THR A 158 7.50 -7.56 19.58
CA THR A 158 7.71 -7.51 18.13
C THR A 158 6.39 -7.23 17.43
N TYR A 159 6.37 -6.21 16.56
CA TYR A 159 5.39 -6.21 15.48
C TYR A 159 5.53 -7.53 14.73
N PRO A 160 4.45 -8.10 14.16
CA PRO A 160 4.65 -9.16 13.19
C PRO A 160 5.68 -8.63 12.19
N ASP A 161 6.79 -9.35 12.04
CA ASP A 161 7.86 -8.96 11.13
C ASP A 161 7.24 -8.96 9.72
N VAL A 162 6.83 -7.77 9.28
CA VAL A 162 5.99 -7.59 8.09
C VAL A 162 6.72 -8.12 6.86
N GLU A 163 8.03 -7.95 6.82
CA GLU A 163 8.94 -8.50 5.81
C GLU A 163 8.92 -10.04 5.85
N SER A 164 8.92 -10.66 7.04
CA SER A 164 8.78 -12.12 7.17
C SER A 164 7.39 -12.68 6.86
N LEU A 165 6.36 -11.84 6.92
CA LEU A 165 4.99 -12.24 6.61
C LEU A 165 4.75 -12.32 5.10
N VAL A 166 5.51 -11.58 4.30
CA VAL A 166 5.40 -11.69 2.84
C VAL A 166 6.02 -13.01 2.40
N GLY A 167 5.16 -13.93 2.01
CA GLY A 167 5.54 -15.28 1.64
C GLY A 167 6.25 -15.38 0.31
N SER A 168 7.00 -16.48 0.15
CA SER A 168 7.76 -16.83 -1.07
C SER A 168 6.90 -17.38 -2.22
N GLY A 169 5.56 -17.23 -2.14
CA GLY A 169 4.64 -17.50 -3.25
C GLY A 169 4.14 -18.94 -3.43
N ASN A 170 4.22 -19.83 -2.44
CA ASN A 170 3.79 -21.24 -2.59
C ASN A 170 3.09 -21.86 -1.35
N GLU A 171 2.64 -21.06 -0.39
CA GLU A 171 1.99 -21.59 0.82
C GLU A 171 0.49 -21.84 0.62
N ALA A 172 -0.06 -22.85 1.31
CA ALA A 172 -1.49 -23.16 1.27
C ALA A 172 -2.33 -21.93 1.69
N PRO A 173 -3.51 -21.68 1.07
CA PRO A 173 -4.37 -20.52 1.39
C PRO A 173 -4.71 -20.47 2.89
N LYS A 174 -4.86 -19.26 3.45
CA LYS A 174 -5.31 -19.14 4.85
C LYS A 174 -6.74 -19.69 4.92
N ALA A 175 -6.94 -20.72 5.74
CA ALA A 175 -8.23 -21.35 5.99
C ALA A 175 -9.31 -20.31 6.34
N ASP A 176 -10.58 -20.66 6.16
CA ASP A 176 -11.69 -19.84 6.66
C ASP A 176 -11.53 -19.65 8.18
N ASN A 177 -11.48 -18.38 8.62
CA ASN A 177 -11.70 -18.04 10.02
C ASN A 177 -13.20 -17.86 10.24
N VAL A 178 -13.79 -18.67 11.12
CA VAL A 178 -15.23 -18.61 11.40
C VAL A 178 -15.45 -17.74 12.62
N VAL A 179 -16.21 -16.65 12.47
CA VAL A 179 -16.60 -15.80 13.59
C VAL A 179 -17.66 -16.55 14.42
N VAL A 180 -17.38 -16.73 15.70
CA VAL A 180 -18.28 -17.40 16.65
C VAL A 180 -18.98 -16.43 17.59
N HIS A 181 -18.31 -15.33 17.93
CA HIS A 181 -18.87 -14.24 18.72
C HIS A 181 -18.43 -12.91 18.12
N GLU A 182 -19.31 -11.91 18.14
CA GLU A 182 -18.96 -10.54 17.76
C GLU A 182 -19.58 -9.53 18.70
N SER A 183 -18.87 -8.43 18.94
CA SER A 183 -19.46 -7.28 19.60
C SER A 183 -20.33 -6.49 18.62
N PRO A 184 -21.31 -5.73 19.10
CA PRO A 184 -21.79 -4.57 18.36
C PRO A 184 -20.67 -3.59 18.09
N ILE A 185 -20.94 -2.68 17.16
CA ILE A 185 -20.05 -1.57 16.91
C ILE A 185 -20.06 -0.66 18.13
N TYR A 186 -18.86 -0.29 18.59
CA TYR A 186 -18.65 0.66 19.67
C TYR A 186 -17.69 1.75 19.21
N ASP A 187 -17.84 2.94 19.76
CA ASP A 187 -17.03 4.12 19.46
C ASP A 187 -16.15 4.55 20.66
N GLN A 188 -16.42 4.02 21.84
CA GLN A 188 -15.69 4.27 23.09
C GLN A 188 -15.15 2.98 23.70
N GLY A 189 -14.27 3.07 24.69
CA GLY A 189 -13.73 1.92 25.40
C GLY A 189 -12.39 1.41 24.87
N GLU A 190 -11.95 0.27 25.39
CA GLU A 190 -10.63 -0.31 25.16
C GLU A 190 -10.69 -1.82 24.97
N PHE A 191 -10.02 -2.32 23.93
CA PHE A 191 -9.79 -3.74 23.74
C PHE A 191 -8.30 -4.04 23.72
N ALA A 192 -7.87 -4.96 24.60
CA ALA A 192 -6.49 -5.45 24.66
C ALA A 192 -5.40 -4.37 24.81
N GLY A 193 -5.69 -3.19 25.35
CA GLY A 193 -4.75 -2.06 25.44
C GLY A 193 -4.97 -0.97 24.39
N VAL A 194 -5.93 -1.13 23.47
CA VAL A 194 -6.17 -0.22 22.35
C VAL A 194 -7.54 0.42 22.47
N THR A 195 -7.57 1.75 22.49
CA THR A 195 -8.80 2.54 22.60
C THR A 195 -9.48 2.76 21.24
N ALA A 196 -10.81 2.86 21.26
CA ALA A 196 -11.62 3.14 20.07
C ALA A 196 -11.41 4.55 19.50
N GLU A 197 -11.03 5.53 20.35
CA GLU A 197 -10.79 6.93 19.98
C GLU A 197 -11.93 7.59 19.18
N GLY A 198 -13.19 7.23 19.46
CA GLY A 198 -14.36 7.80 18.77
C GLY A 198 -14.60 7.24 17.37
N ARG A 199 -13.85 6.23 16.93
CA ARG A 199 -14.03 5.56 15.63
C ARG A 199 -14.90 4.31 15.78
N PRO A 200 -15.63 3.88 14.74
CA PRO A 200 -16.28 2.57 14.74
C PRO A 200 -15.25 1.45 15.00
N ASN A 201 -15.47 0.67 16.05
CA ASN A 201 -14.67 -0.48 16.42
C ASN A 201 -15.56 -1.72 16.59
N LYS A 202 -14.97 -2.90 16.40
CA LYS A 202 -15.63 -4.18 16.60
C LYS A 202 -14.63 -5.23 17.08
N ILE A 203 -15.03 -6.05 18.04
CA ILE A 203 -14.28 -7.24 18.45
C ILE A 203 -14.98 -8.45 17.86
N VAL A 204 -14.21 -9.36 17.29
CA VAL A 204 -14.70 -10.65 16.80
C VAL A 204 -13.86 -11.76 17.40
N GLU A 205 -14.52 -12.81 17.88
CA GLU A 205 -13.86 -14.06 18.19
C GLU A 205 -13.94 -14.98 16.97
N VAL A 206 -12.78 -15.49 16.56
CA VAL A 206 -12.65 -16.38 15.42
C VAL A 206 -12.13 -17.75 15.83
N LEU A 207 -12.72 -18.77 15.22
CA LEU A 207 -12.15 -20.11 15.11
C LEU A 207 -11.17 -20.15 13.94
N ILE A 208 -9.90 -20.33 14.25
CA ILE A 208 -8.81 -20.52 13.28
C ILE A 208 -8.62 -22.02 13.06
N ARG A 209 -8.54 -22.43 11.78
CA ARG A 209 -8.42 -23.84 11.35
C ARG A 209 -9.49 -24.74 12.01
N PRO A 210 -10.79 -24.52 11.74
CA PRO A 210 -11.84 -25.32 12.36
C PRO A 210 -11.64 -26.82 12.13
N GLY A 211 -11.62 -27.62 13.22
CA GLY A 211 -11.31 -29.05 13.19
C GLY A 211 -10.35 -29.49 14.31
N PRO A 212 -9.58 -30.57 14.11
CA PRO A 212 -8.76 -31.17 15.18
C PRO A 212 -7.63 -30.28 15.75
N SER A 213 -7.27 -29.20 15.06
CA SER A 213 -6.25 -28.22 15.46
C SER A 213 -6.83 -26.82 15.62
N GLU A 214 -8.13 -26.75 15.94
CA GLU A 214 -8.82 -25.48 16.14
C GLU A 214 -8.17 -24.66 17.26
N THR A 215 -8.11 -23.36 17.03
CA THR A 215 -7.63 -22.38 18.00
C THR A 215 -8.54 -21.19 17.95
N HIS A 216 -8.78 -20.56 19.11
CA HIS A 216 -9.61 -19.37 19.21
C HIS A 216 -8.72 -18.14 19.34
N ARG A 217 -9.16 -17.05 18.70
CA ARG A 217 -8.49 -15.74 18.76
C ARG A 217 -9.54 -14.64 18.78
N GLN A 218 -9.33 -13.61 19.58
CA GLN A 218 -10.13 -12.39 19.51
C GLN A 218 -9.37 -11.32 18.73
N LEU A 219 -10.03 -10.75 17.73
CA LEU A 219 -9.50 -9.74 16.82
C LEU A 219 -10.27 -8.44 17.05
N GLY A 220 -9.54 -7.36 17.29
CA GLY A 220 -10.06 -6.00 17.37
C GLY A 220 -9.85 -5.30 16.04
N PHE A 221 -10.95 -4.82 15.45
CA PHE A 221 -10.93 -4.02 14.23
C PHE A 221 -11.40 -2.60 14.51
N ALA A 222 -10.78 -1.64 13.84
CA ALA A 222 -11.22 -0.25 13.82
C ALA A 222 -11.37 0.24 12.38
N MET A 223 -12.37 1.08 12.14
CA MET A 223 -12.49 1.82 10.89
C MET A 223 -11.46 2.96 10.89
N VAL A 224 -10.47 2.85 10.01
CA VAL A 224 -9.40 3.84 9.83
C VAL A 224 -9.62 4.59 8.52
N GLY A 225 -9.23 5.87 8.47
CA GLY A 225 -9.46 6.74 7.33
C GLY A 225 -8.17 7.43 6.87
N GLY A 226 -8.10 7.69 5.57
CA GLY A 226 -7.12 8.57 4.96
C GLY A 226 -7.55 10.05 5.05
N HIS A 227 -6.83 10.90 4.34
CA HIS A 227 -7.18 12.31 4.20
C HIS A 227 -8.29 12.54 3.18
N ASP A 228 -8.40 11.66 2.17
CA ASP A 228 -9.38 11.78 1.11
C ASP A 228 -10.78 11.35 1.61
N GLU A 229 -11.81 12.10 1.19
CA GLU A 229 -13.18 11.83 1.61
C GLU A 229 -13.65 10.46 1.10
N GLY A 230 -14.15 9.62 2.01
CA GLY A 230 -14.61 8.27 1.70
C GLY A 230 -13.52 7.21 1.64
N VAL A 231 -12.23 7.58 1.77
CA VAL A 231 -11.13 6.62 1.86
C VAL A 231 -11.02 6.10 3.28
N ARG A 232 -11.59 4.92 3.51
CA ARG A 232 -11.59 4.24 4.82
C ARG A 232 -11.65 2.73 4.67
N MET A 233 -11.15 2.03 5.68
CA MET A 233 -11.17 0.57 5.75
C MET A 233 -11.18 0.06 7.19
N TRP A 234 -11.67 -1.16 7.38
CA TRP A 234 -11.43 -1.90 8.61
C TRP A 234 -9.97 -2.39 8.68
N ALA A 235 -9.23 -1.90 9.67
CA ALA A 235 -7.87 -2.35 9.97
C ALA A 235 -7.84 -3.14 11.28
N LEU A 236 -6.95 -4.14 11.36
CA LEU A 236 -6.71 -4.89 12.59
C LEU A 236 -5.89 -4.03 13.55
N THR A 237 -6.43 -3.81 14.74
CA THR A 237 -5.84 -2.97 15.80
C THR A 237 -5.42 -3.76 17.02
N ALA A 238 -5.94 -4.97 17.21
CA ALA A 238 -5.52 -5.85 18.29
C ALA A 238 -5.79 -7.32 17.94
N SER A 239 -4.98 -8.21 18.52
CA SER A 239 -5.17 -9.65 18.42
C SER A 239 -4.75 -10.29 19.73
N ILE A 240 -5.58 -11.18 20.28
CA ILE A 240 -5.26 -11.96 21.48
C ILE A 240 -5.66 -13.42 21.28
N ASP A 241 -4.75 -14.32 21.67
CA ASP A 241 -5.00 -15.75 21.62
C ASP A 241 -5.76 -16.24 22.85
N ALA A 242 -6.52 -17.33 22.68
CA ALA A 242 -7.16 -17.99 23.81
C ALA A 242 -6.15 -18.35 24.91
N GLY A 243 -6.49 -17.99 26.14
CA GLY A 243 -5.60 -18.13 27.30
C GLY A 243 -4.78 -16.89 27.64
N ASP A 244 -4.79 -15.83 26.81
CA ASP A 244 -4.24 -14.52 27.20
C ASP A 244 -5.03 -13.96 28.41
N PRO A 245 -4.38 -13.38 29.44
CA PRO A 245 -5.07 -12.78 30.58
C PRO A 245 -6.07 -11.67 30.23
N ARG A 246 -5.95 -11.07 29.04
CA ARG A 246 -6.84 -10.02 28.51
C ARG A 246 -7.99 -10.59 27.69
N TRP A 247 -8.11 -11.92 27.59
CA TRP A 247 -9.21 -12.59 26.92
C TRP A 247 -10.56 -12.17 27.51
N MET A 248 -11.51 -11.84 26.65
CA MET A 248 -12.84 -11.43 27.05
C MET A 248 -13.81 -12.59 26.96
N ASN A 249 -14.47 -12.95 28.06
CA ASN A 249 -15.42 -14.07 28.05
C ASN A 249 -16.79 -13.71 27.44
N ASP A 250 -17.10 -12.42 27.29
CA ASP A 250 -18.42 -11.93 26.86
C ASP A 250 -18.30 -10.82 25.82
N VAL A 251 -17.81 -11.19 24.64
CA VAL A 251 -17.62 -10.27 23.51
C VAL A 251 -18.96 -9.69 23.04
N GLU A 252 -20.03 -10.48 23.07
CA GLU A 252 -21.36 -10.10 22.57
C GLU A 252 -22.02 -8.98 23.36
N ASN A 253 -21.70 -8.87 24.66
CA ASN A 253 -22.21 -7.79 25.52
C ASN A 253 -21.22 -6.63 25.70
N TYR A 254 -20.04 -6.69 25.06
CA TYR A 254 -19.12 -5.57 25.08
C TYR A 254 -19.67 -4.39 24.28
N ARG A 255 -19.58 -3.19 24.86
CA ARG A 255 -20.10 -1.95 24.29
C ARG A 255 -19.20 -0.74 24.52
N GLY A 256 -18.06 -0.93 25.19
CA GLY A 256 -17.04 0.11 25.28
C GLY A 256 -17.30 1.23 26.29
N PHE A 257 -17.90 0.93 27.44
CA PHE A 257 -18.09 1.90 28.54
C PHE A 257 -17.29 1.55 29.78
#